data_AF-A0AA96DKI3-F1
#
_entry.id   AF-A0AA96DKI3-F1
#
_cell.length_a   1.000
_cell.length_b   1.000
_cell.length_c   1.000
_cell.angle_alpha   90.00
_cell.angle_beta   90.00
_cell.angle_gamma   90.00
#
_symmetry.space_group_name_H-M   'P 1'
#
loop_
_entity.id
_entity.type
_entity.pdbx_description
1 polymer ?
#
loop_
_entity_poly.entity_id
_entity_poly.type
_entity_poly.pdbx_seq_one_letter_code
_entity_poly.pdbx_strand_id
1 'polypeptide(L)'
;MKKGIAVVATSLLLFVGCTEDKKEAKEQVAPKQEVTQNVEEKAKEVKTEVKVEEKKAEETKQVNETASNELNAETLFKTCASCHGLKGEKEALGKSQVITGWDKDRVIKALNGYKDGSYGGVMKNLMKTHVETKTPEQIEVLADYISKLQ
;
A
#
# COMPACT_ATOMS: atom_id res chain seq x y z
N MET A 1 -39.31 0.10 59.17
CA MET A 1 -38.13 -0.76 59.42
C MET A 1 -36.94 -0.12 58.67
N LYS A 2 -36.23 0.83 59.30
CA LYS A 2 -34.80 0.72 59.71
C LYS A 2 -33.91 0.08 58.62
N LYS A 3 -33.25 0.89 57.78
CA LYS A 3 -31.88 1.46 57.90
C LYS A 3 -30.77 0.45 57.57
N GLY A 4 -29.99 0.75 56.53
CA GLY A 4 -28.67 0.18 56.24
C GLY A 4 -27.87 1.15 55.36
N ILE A 5 -26.89 1.81 55.96
CA ILE A 5 -25.94 2.79 55.40
C ILE A 5 -24.53 2.18 55.52
N ALA A 6 -23.72 2.28 54.46
CA ALA A 6 -22.25 2.41 54.45
C ALA A 6 -21.84 2.46 52.96
N VAL A 7 -21.37 3.53 52.32
CA VAL A 7 -20.24 4.46 52.57
C VAL A 7 -18.91 3.73 52.81
N VAL A 8 -18.15 3.56 51.74
CA VAL A 8 -16.68 3.60 51.76
C VAL A 8 -16.23 4.57 50.67
N ALA A 9 -15.63 5.64 51.15
CA ALA A 9 -15.02 6.72 50.38
C ALA A 9 -13.52 6.43 50.15
N THR A 10 -12.91 7.28 49.32
CA THR A 10 -11.47 7.63 49.27
C THR A 10 -10.56 6.57 48.63
N SER A 11 -9.65 6.87 47.70
CA SER A 11 -8.89 8.10 47.51
C SER A 11 -8.51 8.35 46.06
N LEU A 12 -8.69 9.62 45.69
CA LEU A 12 -8.08 10.35 44.60
C LEU A 12 -6.57 10.50 44.89
N LEU A 13 -5.69 10.11 43.97
CA LEU A 13 -4.28 10.52 43.97
C LEU A 13 -3.88 10.97 42.56
N LEU A 14 -4.09 12.27 42.32
CA LEU A 14 -3.44 13.03 41.26
C LEU A 14 -2.12 13.56 41.81
N PHE A 15 -0.99 13.04 41.33
CA PHE A 15 0.31 13.69 41.48
C PHE A 15 0.69 14.36 40.16
N VAL A 16 0.37 15.64 40.07
CA VAL A 16 1.05 16.60 39.20
C VAL A 16 2.23 17.14 40.01
N GLY A 17 3.44 16.96 39.51
CA GLY A 17 4.66 17.53 40.11
C GLY A 17 5.65 17.89 39.00
N CYS A 18 5.69 19.17 38.64
CA CYS A 18 6.79 19.83 37.95
C CYS A 18 7.57 20.67 38.96
N THR A 19 8.89 20.52 39.04
CA THR A 19 9.85 21.58 39.39
C THR A 19 11.26 21.22 38.91
N GLU A 20 11.85 22.10 38.10
CA GLU A 20 13.27 22.24 37.75
C GLU A 20 14.20 22.38 38.99
N ASP A 21 15.43 21.84 38.94
CA ASP A 21 16.70 22.62 38.97
C ASP A 21 17.94 21.69 38.81
N LYS A 22 18.61 21.83 37.65
CA LYS A 22 20.06 22.07 37.48
C LYS A 22 21.15 21.13 38.05
N LYS A 23 21.91 20.50 37.14
CA LYS A 23 23.37 20.71 36.87
C LYS A 23 23.88 19.64 35.87
N GLU A 24 24.27 20.04 34.64
CA GLU A 24 25.66 20.22 34.16
C GLU A 24 26.44 18.88 33.98
N ALA A 25 27.04 18.49 32.85
CA ALA A 25 27.51 19.22 31.67
C ALA A 25 27.88 18.28 30.48
N LYS A 26 27.88 18.88 29.26
CA LYS A 26 28.76 18.68 28.07
C LYS A 26 28.74 17.32 27.33
N GLU A 27 28.74 17.21 26.00
CA GLU A 27 29.07 18.10 24.86
C GLU A 27 28.45 17.44 23.58
N GLN A 28 27.60 18.12 22.79
CA GLN A 28 27.87 18.68 21.43
C GLN A 28 28.71 17.77 20.51
N VAL A 29 28.36 17.53 19.24
CA VAL A 29 28.52 18.49 18.12
C VAL A 29 27.65 18.05 16.93
N ALA A 30 26.89 19.00 16.36
CA ALA A 30 26.36 18.96 15.00
C ALA A 30 27.40 19.50 14.00
N PRO A 31 27.27 19.23 12.69
CA PRO A 31 26.86 20.36 11.88
C PRO A 31 25.86 20.03 10.78
N LYS A 32 24.95 20.99 10.65
CA LYS A 32 24.09 21.36 9.54
C LYS A 32 24.85 21.39 8.22
N GLN A 33 24.27 20.84 7.15
CA GLN A 33 24.49 21.35 5.80
C GLN A 33 23.19 21.35 5.00
N GLU A 34 22.66 22.55 4.86
CA GLU A 34 21.82 23.02 3.77
C GLU A 34 22.76 23.34 2.59
N VAL A 35 22.50 22.77 1.41
CA VAL A 35 23.01 23.30 0.14
C VAL A 35 21.91 23.19 -0.89
N THR A 36 21.52 24.36 -1.37
CA THR A 36 20.68 24.62 -2.53
C THR A 36 21.50 24.55 -3.83
N GLN A 37 20.76 24.43 -4.93
CA GLN A 37 21.05 24.85 -6.31
C GLN A 37 21.40 23.77 -7.36
N ASN A 38 20.88 24.08 -8.58
CA ASN A 38 21.20 23.61 -9.94
C ASN A 38 20.19 22.56 -10.48
N VAL A 39 19.17 22.92 -11.28
CA VAL A 39 19.09 23.51 -12.64
C VAL A 39 19.39 22.50 -13.77
N GLU A 40 18.50 22.53 -14.78
CA GLU A 40 18.60 22.04 -16.17
C GLU A 40 18.19 20.61 -16.54
N GLU A 41 16.95 20.53 -17.04
CA GLU A 41 16.60 20.05 -18.39
C GLU A 41 17.75 19.49 -19.25
N LYS A 42 17.63 18.23 -19.68
CA LYS A 42 17.98 17.85 -21.06
C LYS A 42 17.30 16.56 -21.49
N ALA A 43 16.40 16.71 -22.47
CA ALA A 43 15.94 15.64 -23.34
C ALA A 43 17.10 14.93 -24.06
N LYS A 44 17.03 13.61 -24.22
CA LYS A 44 17.20 12.99 -25.55
C LYS A 44 16.78 11.52 -25.58
N GLU A 45 15.94 11.23 -26.57
CA GLU A 45 15.66 9.92 -27.15
C GLU A 45 16.88 8.99 -27.24
N VAL A 46 16.65 7.71 -26.93
CA VAL A 46 17.29 6.61 -27.67
C VAL A 46 16.18 5.64 -28.08
N LYS A 47 15.64 5.93 -29.26
CA LYS A 47 15.03 4.96 -30.16
C LYS A 47 16.17 4.08 -30.68
N THR A 48 16.26 2.85 -30.22
CA THR A 48 16.99 1.80 -30.94
C THR A 48 16.04 0.65 -31.17
N GLU A 49 15.57 0.60 -32.41
CA GLU A 49 14.91 -0.52 -33.04
C GLU A 49 15.81 -1.76 -32.90
N VAL A 50 15.30 -2.82 -32.27
CA VAL A 50 15.75 -4.18 -32.55
C VAL A 50 14.59 -4.89 -33.20
N LYS A 51 14.60 -4.79 -34.53
CA LYS A 51 13.92 -5.70 -35.44
C LYS A 51 14.53 -7.09 -35.25
N VAL A 52 13.79 -7.99 -34.62
CA VAL A 52 13.96 -9.44 -34.82
C VAL A 52 12.59 -9.96 -35.20
N GLU A 53 12.40 -10.05 -36.51
CA GLU A 53 11.27 -10.72 -37.14
C GLU A 53 11.65 -12.19 -37.32
N GLU A 54 10.66 -13.05 -37.05
CA GLU A 54 10.53 -14.43 -37.50
C GLU A 54 11.55 -15.49 -37.06
N LYS A 55 11.09 -16.31 -36.11
CA LYS A 55 10.75 -17.69 -36.48
C LYS A 55 9.68 -18.28 -35.57
N LYS A 56 8.82 -19.08 -36.22
CA LYS A 56 7.92 -20.10 -35.67
C LYS A 56 6.47 -19.68 -35.42
N ALA A 57 5.82 -19.33 -36.52
CA ALA A 57 4.40 -19.60 -36.72
C ALA A 57 4.17 -21.12 -36.79
N GLU A 58 4.06 -21.81 -35.65
CA GLU A 58 3.38 -23.11 -35.53
C GLU A 58 3.21 -23.51 -34.04
N GLU A 59 2.44 -22.76 -33.25
CA GLU A 59 1.95 -23.22 -31.94
C GLU A 59 0.65 -22.50 -31.55
N THR A 60 -0.22 -22.27 -32.52
CA THR A 60 -1.36 -21.36 -32.34
C THR A 60 -2.61 -22.15 -31.95
N LYS A 61 -2.67 -22.67 -30.71
CA LYS A 61 -3.97 -22.93 -30.06
C LYS A 61 -3.97 -23.06 -28.53
N GLN A 62 -2.86 -23.44 -27.88
CA GLN A 62 -2.82 -23.59 -26.40
C GLN A 62 -2.13 -22.43 -25.66
N VAL A 63 -1.41 -21.55 -26.36
CA VAL A 63 -0.66 -20.44 -25.72
C VAL A 63 -1.51 -19.17 -25.58
N ASN A 64 -2.56 -19.02 -26.38
CA ASN A 64 -3.44 -17.85 -26.35
C ASN A 64 -4.37 -17.88 -25.12
N GLU A 65 -4.83 -19.05 -24.69
CA GLU A 65 -5.78 -19.17 -23.58
C GLU A 65 -5.11 -18.94 -22.21
N THR A 66 -3.89 -19.44 -22.02
CA THR A 66 -3.14 -19.27 -20.76
C THR A 66 -2.61 -17.84 -20.60
N ALA A 67 -2.13 -17.21 -21.67
CA ALA A 67 -1.66 -15.82 -21.64
C ALA A 67 -2.82 -14.80 -21.50
N SER A 68 -3.99 -15.10 -22.09
CA SER A 68 -5.17 -14.24 -21.93
C SER A 68 -5.82 -14.39 -20.55
N ASN A 69 -5.71 -15.56 -19.90
CA ASN A 69 -6.21 -15.74 -18.53
C ASN A 69 -5.28 -15.09 -17.48
N GLU A 70 -3.96 -15.12 -17.70
CA GLU A 70 -2.97 -14.39 -16.90
C GLU A 70 -3.21 -12.88 -16.86
N LEU A 71 -3.79 -12.30 -17.91
CA LEU A 71 -4.12 -10.87 -18.02
C LEU A 71 -5.63 -10.59 -17.97
N ASN A 72 -6.44 -11.55 -17.55
CA ASN A 72 -7.88 -11.33 -17.39
C ASN A 72 -8.14 -10.60 -16.06
N ALA A 73 -8.59 -9.34 -16.16
CA ALA A 73 -8.83 -8.48 -15.00
C ALA A 73 -9.79 -9.08 -13.97
N GLU A 74 -10.91 -9.66 -14.42
CA GLU A 74 -11.91 -10.24 -13.53
C GLU A 74 -11.36 -11.47 -12.81
N THR A 75 -10.63 -12.33 -13.51
CA THR A 75 -9.95 -13.49 -12.91
C THR A 75 -8.91 -13.05 -11.87
N LEU A 76 -8.07 -12.06 -12.18
CA LEU A 76 -7.09 -11.53 -11.24
C LEU A 76 -7.78 -10.96 -9.98
N PHE A 77 -8.86 -10.21 -10.17
CA PHE A 77 -9.59 -9.54 -9.09
C PHE A 77 -10.39 -10.49 -8.20
N LYS A 78 -10.79 -11.68 -8.67
CA LYS A 78 -11.55 -12.67 -7.85
C LYS A 78 -10.90 -12.94 -6.49
N THR A 79 -9.58 -13.02 -6.44
CA THR A 79 -8.85 -13.22 -5.17
C THR A 79 -8.99 -12.02 -4.23
N CYS A 80 -8.94 -10.80 -4.76
CA CYS A 80 -9.15 -9.56 -4.02
C CYS A 80 -10.59 -9.46 -3.49
N ALA A 81 -11.56 -9.81 -4.33
CA ALA A 81 -12.98 -9.70 -4.04
C ALA A 81 -13.43 -10.56 -2.85
N SER A 82 -12.72 -11.65 -2.56
CA SER A 82 -13.00 -12.52 -1.41
C SER A 82 -12.99 -11.77 -0.07
N CYS A 83 -12.15 -10.73 0.04
CA CYS A 83 -12.03 -9.90 1.24
C CYS A 83 -12.55 -8.47 1.03
N HIS A 84 -12.32 -7.89 -0.16
CA HIS A 84 -12.67 -6.50 -0.46
C HIS A 84 -14.11 -6.33 -1.00
N GLY A 85 -14.83 -7.42 -1.30
CA GLY A 85 -16.14 -7.36 -1.93
C GLY A 85 -16.05 -7.29 -3.46
N LEU A 86 -17.16 -7.59 -4.14
CA LEU A 86 -17.20 -7.67 -5.60
C LEU A 86 -16.94 -6.33 -6.29
N LYS A 87 -17.19 -5.22 -5.58
CA LYS A 87 -16.98 -3.85 -6.04
C LYS A 87 -15.85 -3.16 -5.28
N GLY A 88 -15.11 -3.89 -4.42
CA GLY A 88 -14.10 -3.29 -3.57
C GLY A 88 -14.65 -2.44 -2.42
N GLU A 89 -15.93 -2.63 -2.09
CA GLU A 89 -16.75 -1.79 -1.22
C GLU A 89 -16.55 -2.08 0.27
N LYS A 90 -15.86 -3.17 0.60
CA LYS A 90 -15.67 -3.60 1.98
C LYS A 90 -14.33 -3.16 2.54
N GLU A 91 -14.36 -2.83 3.82
CA GLU A 91 -13.16 -2.85 4.65
C GLU A 91 -12.79 -4.32 4.90
N ALA A 92 -11.81 -4.84 4.14
CA ALA A 92 -11.35 -6.20 4.29
C ALA A 92 -10.92 -6.46 5.74
N LEU A 93 -11.54 -7.47 6.35
CA LEU A 93 -11.35 -7.87 7.74
C LEU A 93 -11.56 -6.73 8.77
N GLY A 94 -12.26 -5.66 8.39
CA GLY A 94 -12.44 -4.45 9.21
C GLY A 94 -11.14 -3.68 9.46
N LYS A 95 -10.13 -3.82 8.58
CA LYS A 95 -8.80 -3.21 8.72
C LYS A 95 -8.29 -2.53 7.46
N SER A 96 -8.73 -2.96 6.27
CA SER A 96 -8.33 -2.28 5.03
C SER A 96 -9.14 -1.00 4.81
N GLN A 97 -8.62 -0.13 3.96
CA GLN A 97 -9.44 0.92 3.34
C GLN A 97 -10.42 0.28 2.34
N VAL A 98 -11.54 0.97 2.09
CA VAL A 98 -12.43 0.70 0.95
C VAL A 98 -11.74 1.15 -0.33
N ILE A 99 -11.73 0.29 -1.35
CA ILE A 99 -10.98 0.52 -2.61
C ILE A 99 -11.88 0.94 -3.78
N THR A 100 -13.21 0.86 -3.64
CA THR A 100 -14.15 1.44 -4.62
C THR A 100 -13.87 2.93 -4.83
N GLY A 101 -13.86 3.37 -6.09
CA GLY A 101 -13.64 4.77 -6.45
C GLY A 101 -12.20 5.26 -6.34
N TRP A 102 -11.22 4.40 -6.07
CA TRP A 102 -9.80 4.78 -6.20
C TRP A 102 -9.45 4.99 -7.66
N ASP A 103 -8.63 6.00 -7.95
CA ASP A 103 -8.07 6.17 -9.29
C ASP A 103 -6.98 5.12 -9.59
N LYS A 104 -6.75 4.88 -10.88
CA LYS A 104 -5.80 3.86 -11.36
C LYS A 104 -4.40 4.05 -10.77
N ASP A 105 -3.88 5.29 -10.75
CA ASP A 105 -2.51 5.57 -10.29
C ASP A 105 -2.35 5.29 -8.79
N ARG A 106 -3.36 5.63 -7.99
CA ARG A 106 -3.40 5.27 -6.57
C ARG A 106 -3.35 3.76 -6.38
N VAL A 107 -4.10 2.99 -7.18
CA VAL A 107 -4.10 1.53 -7.07
C VAL A 107 -2.73 0.96 -7.46
N ILE A 108 -2.11 1.43 -8.55
CA ILE A 108 -0.76 1.01 -8.96
C ILE A 108 0.25 1.27 -7.84
N LYS A 109 0.25 2.50 -7.28
CA LYS A 109 1.16 2.89 -6.20
C LYS A 109 0.95 2.02 -4.96
N ALA A 110 -0.30 1.76 -4.59
CA ALA A 110 -0.62 0.89 -3.46
C ALA A 110 -0.15 -0.55 -3.68
N LEU A 111 -0.44 -1.14 -4.84
CA LEU A 111 -0.06 -2.52 -5.17
C LEU A 111 1.46 -2.70 -5.17
N ASN A 112 2.20 -1.79 -5.79
CA ASN A 112 3.67 -1.79 -5.76
C ASN A 112 4.19 -1.56 -4.34
N GLY A 113 3.58 -0.64 -3.58
CA GLY A 113 3.96 -0.36 -2.21
C GLY A 113 3.72 -1.54 -1.24
N TYR A 114 2.72 -2.37 -1.49
CA TYR A 114 2.54 -3.63 -0.76
C TYR A 114 3.64 -4.65 -1.12
N LYS A 115 4.04 -4.68 -2.39
CA LYS A 115 5.06 -5.57 -2.93
C LYS A 115 6.44 -5.27 -2.33
N ASP A 116 6.83 -3.99 -2.31
CA ASP A 116 8.11 -3.52 -1.77
C ASP A 116 8.10 -3.27 -0.24
N GLY A 117 6.91 -3.18 0.36
CA GLY A 117 6.72 -2.99 1.80
C GLY A 117 6.70 -1.54 2.27
N SER A 118 6.69 -0.55 1.36
CA SER A 118 6.55 0.87 1.66
C SER A 118 5.12 1.29 2.04
N TYR A 119 4.11 0.47 1.72
CA TYR A 119 2.69 0.76 1.97
C TYR A 119 2.00 -0.35 2.77
N GLY A 120 0.82 -0.07 3.35
CA GLY A 120 -0.11 -1.11 3.82
C GLY A 120 -0.34 -1.26 5.32
N GLY A 121 0.38 -0.53 6.17
CA GLY A 121 0.16 -0.51 7.62
C GLY A 121 0.06 -1.90 8.26
N VAL A 122 -0.98 -2.12 9.07
CA VAL A 122 -1.22 -3.38 9.78
C VAL A 122 -1.51 -4.57 8.86
N MET A 123 -2.04 -4.33 7.66
CA MET A 123 -2.39 -5.37 6.68
C MET A 123 -1.30 -5.62 5.65
N LYS A 124 -0.16 -4.92 5.74
CA LYS A 124 0.94 -4.96 4.75
C LYS A 124 1.35 -6.38 4.39
N ASN A 125 1.70 -7.19 5.40
CA ASN A 125 2.24 -8.52 5.17
C ASN A 125 1.19 -9.47 4.56
N LEU A 126 -0.08 -9.32 4.94
CA LEU A 126 -1.16 -10.10 4.32
C LEU A 126 -1.37 -9.67 2.87
N MET A 127 -1.41 -8.38 2.59
CA MET A 127 -1.60 -7.91 1.22
C MET A 127 -0.40 -8.24 0.33
N LYS A 128 0.82 -8.25 0.89
CA LYS A 128 2.03 -8.64 0.17
C LYS A 128 1.91 -10.04 -0.45
N THR A 129 1.40 -11.04 0.27
CA THR A 129 1.27 -12.42 -0.26
C THR A 129 0.35 -12.50 -1.49
N HIS A 130 -0.63 -11.60 -1.60
CA HIS A 130 -1.53 -11.56 -2.75
C HIS A 130 -0.91 -10.90 -3.99
N VAL A 131 -0.01 -9.93 -3.77
CA VAL A 131 0.54 -9.08 -4.85
C VAL A 131 1.99 -9.40 -5.22
N GLU A 132 2.73 -10.13 -4.38
CA GLU A 132 4.16 -10.37 -4.58
C GLU A 132 4.47 -11.12 -5.87
N THR A 133 3.57 -12.00 -6.30
CA THR A 133 3.71 -12.78 -7.54
C THR A 133 3.22 -12.06 -8.79
N LYS A 134 2.56 -10.90 -8.66
CA LYS A 134 1.97 -10.19 -9.81
C LYS A 134 3.04 -9.52 -10.64
N THR A 135 2.96 -9.66 -11.96
CA THR A 135 3.82 -8.92 -12.91
C THR A 135 3.40 -7.46 -13.01
N PRO A 136 4.25 -6.56 -13.54
CA PRO A 136 3.88 -5.18 -13.79
C PRO A 136 2.60 -5.05 -14.65
N GLU A 137 2.46 -5.89 -15.67
CA GLU A 137 1.31 -5.90 -16.57
C GLU A 137 0.03 -6.33 -15.84
N GLN A 138 0.11 -7.33 -14.96
CA GLN A 138 -1.01 -7.75 -14.12
C GLN A 138 -1.42 -6.66 -13.13
N ILE A 139 -0.46 -5.91 -12.57
CA ILE A 139 -0.74 -4.76 -11.68
C ILE A 139 -1.48 -3.66 -12.45
N GLU A 140 -1.04 -3.34 -13.66
CA GLU A 140 -1.69 -2.36 -14.53
C GLU A 140 -3.13 -2.74 -14.87
N VAL A 141 -3.35 -4.00 -15.26
CA VAL A 141 -4.69 -4.55 -15.57
C VAL A 141 -5.59 -4.52 -14.34
N LEU A 142 -5.09 -4.98 -13.19
CA LEU A 142 -5.83 -4.94 -11.92
C LEU A 142 -6.19 -3.51 -11.52
N ALA A 143 -5.25 -2.57 -11.64
CA ALA A 143 -5.47 -1.19 -11.27
C ALA A 143 -6.50 -0.49 -12.15
N ASP A 144 -6.43 -0.71 -13.46
CA ASP A 144 -7.45 -0.20 -14.40
C ASP A 144 -8.83 -0.75 -14.05
N TYR A 145 -8.94 -2.04 -13.77
CA TYR A 145 -10.19 -2.68 -13.38
C TYR A 145 -10.75 -2.14 -12.06
N ILE A 146 -9.92 -2.08 -11.01
CA ILE A 146 -10.31 -1.57 -9.69
C ILE A 146 -10.80 -0.12 -9.80
N SER A 147 -10.17 0.69 -10.65
CA SER A 147 -10.54 2.10 -10.81
C SER A 147 -11.93 2.34 -11.41
N LYS A 148 -12.51 1.30 -12.03
CA LYS A 148 -13.83 1.33 -12.66
C LYS A 148 -14.92 0.72 -11.77
N LEU A 149 -14.57 0.22 -10.57
CA LEU A 149 -15.54 -0.34 -9.63
C LEU A 149 -16.40 0.77 -9.01
N GLN A 150 -17.72 0.54 -8.98
CA GLN A 150 -18.75 1.43 -8.42
C GLN A 150 -19.87 0.63 -7.76
#